data_AF-A0A936MS47-F1
#
_entry.id   AF-A0A936MS47-F1
#
_cell.length_a   1.000
_cell.length_b   1.000
_cell.length_c   1.000
_cell.angle_alpha   90.00
_cell.angle_beta   90.00
_cell.angle_gamma   90.00
#
_symmetry.space_group_name_H-M   'P 1'
#
loop_
_entity.id
_entity.type
_entity.pdbx_description
1 polymer ?
#
loop_
_entity_poly.entity_id
_entity_poly.type
_entity_poly.pdbx_seq_one_letter_code
_entity_poly.pdbx_strand_id
1 'polypeptide(L)'
;MYRPIVIMDGNSGSSAHHETVDLNQLGFVLEVEGAIAPLPCKLVRGFQEAVVAAQDPRTPMPTRLVIMSPEVATFEWLAAWSEDEQQVRRTLTIRRRSDGATVIAVVTLAAFGHATHTSLTVESLTLPSQRRRIVRSGVHPKSFLDAIRAHYKRSVQHGAANDVRLVPTDPPSGEAG
;
A
#
# COMPACT_ATOMS: atom_id res chain seq x y z
N MET A 1 12.23 0.23 -78.03
CA MET A 1 13.70 0.33 -77.91
C MET A 1 14.03 0.69 -76.46
N TYR A 2 14.90 -0.11 -75.85
CA TYR A 2 15.60 0.03 -74.56
C TYR A 2 14.81 0.24 -73.25
N ARG A 3 14.72 -0.85 -72.48
CA ARG A 3 14.65 -0.87 -71.00
C ARG A 3 16.05 -0.68 -70.41
N PRO A 4 16.13 -0.23 -69.16
CA PRO A 4 17.07 -0.82 -68.21
C PRO A 4 16.35 -1.43 -66.99
N ILE A 5 16.76 -2.66 -66.66
CA ILE A 5 16.70 -3.34 -65.35
C ILE A 5 18.14 -3.14 -64.79
N VAL A 6 18.49 -2.97 -63.51
CA VAL A 6 18.38 -3.75 -62.25
C VAL A 6 19.00 -2.79 -61.18
N ILE A 7 18.63 -2.73 -59.89
CA ILE A 7 19.10 -3.56 -58.76
C ILE A 7 18.35 -3.10 -57.50
N MET A 8 17.89 -4.07 -56.72
CA MET A 8 17.40 -3.90 -55.36
C MET A 8 18.57 -3.68 -54.41
N ASP A 9 18.48 -2.69 -53.52
CA ASP A 9 19.12 -2.80 -52.21
C ASP A 9 18.06 -2.50 -51.15
N GLY A 10 17.93 -3.44 -50.23
CA GLY A 10 17.01 -3.34 -49.11
C GLY A 10 17.37 -2.17 -48.22
N ASN A 11 16.35 -1.46 -47.77
CA ASN A 11 16.43 -0.83 -46.47
C ASN A 11 15.09 -1.03 -45.78
N SER A 12 15.08 -2.02 -44.87
CA SER A 12 14.12 -2.13 -43.79
C SER A 12 14.21 -0.86 -42.95
N GLY A 13 13.50 0.18 -43.38
CA GLY A 13 13.21 1.35 -42.56
C GLY A 13 12.30 0.92 -41.43
N SER A 14 12.91 0.41 -40.37
CA SER A 14 12.37 0.35 -39.02
C SER A 14 12.00 1.78 -38.62
N SER A 15 10.83 2.24 -39.05
CA SER A 15 10.24 3.47 -38.55
C SER A 15 9.80 3.17 -37.14
N ALA A 16 10.69 3.56 -36.23
CA ALA A 16 10.47 3.59 -34.80
C ALA A 16 9.00 3.93 -34.52
N HIS A 17 8.28 2.96 -33.94
CA HIS A 17 7.20 3.27 -33.04
C HIS A 17 7.83 4.11 -31.92
N HIS A 18 7.91 5.41 -32.15
CA HIS A 18 7.98 6.37 -31.07
C HIS A 18 6.60 6.25 -30.43
N GLU A 19 6.47 5.26 -29.55
CA GLU A 19 5.39 5.16 -28.60
C GLU A 19 5.48 6.45 -27.79
N THR A 20 4.80 7.48 -28.28
CA THR A 20 4.46 8.64 -27.50
C THR A 20 3.63 8.08 -26.37
N VAL A 21 4.32 7.72 -25.28
CA VAL A 21 3.69 7.43 -24.00
C VAL A 21 2.77 8.61 -23.77
N ASP A 22 1.47 8.38 -23.92
CA ASP A 22 0.47 9.40 -23.74
C ASP A 22 0.71 9.95 -22.34
N LEU A 23 1.17 11.19 -22.23
CA LEU A 23 1.53 11.79 -20.96
C LEU A 23 0.30 11.84 -20.02
N ASN A 24 -0.92 11.66 -20.56
CA ASN A 24 -2.15 11.48 -19.80
C ASN A 24 -2.24 10.13 -19.05
N GLN A 25 -1.45 9.13 -19.45
CA GLN A 25 -1.29 7.83 -18.76
C GLN A 25 -0.24 7.87 -17.63
N LEU A 26 0.60 8.91 -17.60
CA LEU A 26 1.56 9.13 -16.53
C LEU A 26 0.93 10.05 -15.48
N GLY A 27 0.63 9.50 -14.31
CA GLY A 27 0.14 10.31 -13.20
C GLY A 27 -0.70 9.54 -12.20
N PHE A 28 -1.42 10.31 -11.38
CA PHE A 28 -2.23 9.82 -10.27
C PHE A 28 -3.60 10.45 -10.30
N VAL A 29 -4.54 9.75 -9.68
CA VAL A 29 -5.89 10.22 -9.44
C VAL A 29 -6.23 9.99 -7.97
N LEU A 30 -6.80 11.00 -7.34
CA LEU A 30 -7.31 10.95 -5.98
C LEU A 30 -8.84 10.88 -6.05
N GLU A 31 -9.43 9.81 -5.53
CA GLU A 31 -10.87 9.70 -5.37
C GLU A 31 -11.20 9.92 -3.90
N VAL A 32 -12.19 10.78 -3.64
CA VAL A 32 -12.58 11.19 -2.30
C VAL A 32 -14.09 11.14 -2.18
N GLU A 33 -14.58 10.78 -1.00
CA GLU A 33 -16.01 10.77 -0.73
C GLU A 33 -16.58 12.20 -0.87
N GLY A 34 -17.65 12.33 -1.65
CA GLY A 34 -18.32 13.61 -1.90
C GLY A 34 -17.72 14.46 -3.03
N ALA A 35 -16.60 14.08 -3.66
CA ALA A 35 -16.15 14.76 -4.87
C ALA A 35 -16.99 14.34 -6.09
N ILE A 36 -17.29 15.33 -6.94
CA ILE A 36 -18.08 15.15 -8.16
C ILE A 36 -17.30 14.32 -9.21
N ALA A 37 -15.98 14.45 -9.23
CA ALA A 37 -15.11 13.74 -10.15
C ALA A 37 -13.78 13.38 -9.47
N PRO A 38 -13.04 12.38 -10.00
CA PRO A 38 -11.70 12.07 -9.52
C PRO A 38 -10.73 13.24 -9.73
N LEU A 39 -9.84 13.47 -8.77
CA LEU A 39 -8.94 14.63 -8.68
C LEU A 39 -7.53 14.29 -9.18
N PRO A 40 -7.11 14.74 -10.36
CA PRO A 40 -5.83 14.35 -10.97
C PRO A 40 -4.61 15.11 -10.44
N CYS A 41 -3.46 14.44 -10.41
CA CYS A 41 -2.16 15.06 -10.14
C CYS A 41 -1.04 14.29 -10.85
N LYS A 42 0.11 14.94 -11.08
CA LYS A 42 1.20 14.30 -11.85
C LYS A 42 1.97 13.27 -11.03
N LEU A 43 2.16 13.48 -9.74
CA LEU A 43 3.00 12.62 -8.92
C LEU A 43 2.56 12.62 -7.45
N VAL A 44 2.64 11.45 -6.82
CA VAL A 44 2.53 11.27 -5.37
C VAL A 44 3.81 10.61 -4.86
N ARG A 45 4.66 11.37 -4.15
CA ARG A 45 5.85 10.80 -3.49
C ARG A 45 5.42 10.01 -2.26
N GLY A 46 6.10 8.89 -1.99
CA GLY A 46 5.74 7.96 -0.91
C GLY A 46 4.72 6.90 -1.34
N PHE A 47 4.22 6.95 -2.59
CA PHE A 47 3.17 6.03 -3.05
C PHE A 47 3.64 4.58 -3.13
N GLN A 48 4.86 4.33 -3.62
CA GLN A 48 5.37 2.96 -3.74
C GLN A 48 5.54 2.33 -2.35
N GLU A 49 6.09 3.08 -1.41
CA GLU A 49 6.22 2.71 -0.01
C GLU A 49 4.83 2.44 0.60
N ALA A 50 3.83 3.24 0.25
CA ALA A 50 2.46 3.05 0.70
C ALA A 50 1.84 1.76 0.14
N VAL A 51 2.08 1.43 -1.13
CA VAL A 51 1.63 0.15 -1.72
C VAL A 51 2.24 -1.04 -0.97
N VAL A 52 3.55 -1.00 -0.74
CA VAL A 52 4.25 -2.09 -0.02
C VAL A 52 3.74 -2.23 1.41
N ALA A 53 3.60 -1.12 2.14
CA ALA A 53 3.07 -1.13 3.51
C ALA A 53 1.59 -1.58 3.59
N ALA A 54 0.78 -1.30 2.56
CA ALA A 54 -0.60 -1.79 2.48
C ALA A 54 -0.67 -3.30 2.19
N GLN A 55 0.30 -3.85 1.47
CA GLN A 55 0.41 -5.28 1.17
C GLN A 55 0.92 -6.09 2.37
N ASP A 56 1.92 -5.57 3.09
CA ASP A 56 2.52 -6.21 4.26
C ASP A 56 2.45 -5.31 5.50
N PRO A 57 1.58 -5.62 6.49
CA PRO A 57 1.46 -4.87 7.74
C PRO A 57 2.73 -4.84 8.60
N ARG A 58 3.74 -5.68 8.32
CA ARG A 58 5.04 -5.63 9.01
C ARG A 58 5.97 -4.58 8.44
N THR A 59 5.72 -4.13 7.21
CA THR A 59 6.51 -3.07 6.59
C THR A 59 6.16 -1.72 7.23
N PRO A 60 7.16 -0.89 7.62
CA PRO A 60 6.90 0.44 8.12
C PRO A 60 6.10 1.28 7.15
N MET A 61 5.02 1.90 7.65
CA MET A 61 4.20 2.81 6.87
C MET A 61 4.95 4.12 6.61
N PRO A 62 4.91 4.69 5.38
CA PRO A 62 5.46 6.01 5.14
C PRO A 62 4.73 7.04 6.00
N THR A 63 5.48 7.88 6.72
CA THR A 63 4.88 8.91 7.60
C THR A 63 4.11 9.96 6.79
N ARG A 64 4.55 10.23 5.56
CA ARG A 64 3.98 11.27 4.70
C ARG A 64 3.85 10.83 3.25
N LEU A 65 2.77 11.29 2.62
CA LEU A 65 2.64 11.37 1.17
C LEU A 65 2.77 12.82 0.74
N VAL A 66 3.32 13.06 -0.45
CA VAL A 66 3.47 14.41 -1.00
C VAL A 66 2.84 14.46 -2.39
N ILE A 67 1.82 15.31 -2.55
CA ILE A 67 1.16 15.55 -3.83
C ILE A 67 1.98 16.61 -4.58
N MET A 68 2.39 16.28 -5.80
CA MET A 68 3.17 17.15 -6.66
C MET A 68 2.41 17.47 -7.94
N SER A 69 2.47 18.76 -8.32
CA SER A 69 1.78 19.29 -9.50
C SER A 69 0.30 18.86 -9.54
N PRO A 70 -0.51 19.23 -8.54
CA PRO A 70 -1.95 19.03 -8.61
C PRO A 70 -2.51 19.81 -9.81
N GLU A 71 -3.48 19.23 -10.51
CA GLU A 71 -4.26 20.01 -11.47
C GLU A 71 -5.19 20.98 -10.74
N VAL A 72 -5.77 21.94 -11.48
CA VAL A 72 -6.57 23.04 -10.92
C VAL A 72 -7.66 22.54 -9.97
N ALA A 73 -8.48 21.57 -10.38
CA ALA A 73 -9.53 21.01 -9.53
C ALA A 73 -8.99 20.34 -8.26
N THR A 74 -7.86 19.65 -8.35
CA THR A 74 -7.19 19.04 -7.20
C THR A 74 -6.64 20.09 -6.26
N PHE A 75 -6.05 21.16 -6.79
CA PHE A 75 -5.54 22.28 -6.01
C PHE A 75 -6.66 23.01 -5.26
N GLU A 76 -7.76 23.32 -5.94
CA GLU A 76 -8.94 23.96 -5.34
C GLU A 76 -9.54 23.10 -4.22
N TRP A 77 -9.65 21.79 -4.46
CA TRP A 77 -10.14 20.87 -3.43
C TRP A 77 -9.20 20.81 -2.21
N LEU A 78 -7.88 20.79 -2.43
CA LEU A 78 -6.89 20.83 -1.35
C LEU A 78 -6.93 22.16 -0.58
N ALA A 79 -7.16 23.27 -1.27
CA ALA A 79 -7.33 24.58 -0.64
C ALA A 79 -8.56 24.59 0.27
N ALA A 80 -9.71 24.11 -0.23
CA ALA A 80 -10.93 23.99 0.57
C ALA A 80 -10.73 23.07 1.79
N TRP A 81 -10.02 21.95 1.63
CA TRP A 81 -9.69 21.09 2.77
C TRP A 81 -8.77 21.78 3.77
N SER A 82 -7.83 22.63 3.34
CA SER A 82 -6.93 23.34 4.25
C SER A 82 -7.63 24.32 5.19
N GLU A 83 -8.84 24.76 4.82
CA GLU A 83 -9.69 25.68 5.60
C GLU A 83 -10.79 24.93 6.38
N ASP A 84 -10.89 23.61 6.22
CA ASP A 84 -11.95 22.78 6.81
C ASP A 84 -11.57 22.28 8.21
N GLU A 85 -12.03 23.01 9.23
CA GLU A 85 -11.83 22.67 10.64
C GLU A 85 -12.72 21.50 11.12
N GLN A 86 -13.79 21.17 10.39
CA GLN A 86 -14.73 20.12 10.77
C GLN A 86 -14.25 18.74 10.29
N GLN A 87 -13.62 18.69 9.11
CA GLN A 87 -13.15 17.46 8.49
C GLN A 87 -11.65 17.50 8.17
N VAL A 88 -10.84 17.62 9.22
CA VAL A 88 -9.38 17.62 9.17
C VAL A 88 -8.81 16.29 8.64
N ARG A 89 -9.45 15.17 8.98
CA ARG A 89 -9.06 13.81 8.60
C ARG A 89 -9.92 13.30 7.44
N ARG A 90 -9.29 12.85 6.35
CA ARG A 90 -9.99 12.34 5.16
C ARG A 90 -9.47 10.99 4.71
N THR A 91 -10.34 10.24 4.03
CA THR A 91 -9.97 9.01 3.33
C THR A 91 -9.82 9.30 1.86
N LEU A 92 -8.64 9.02 1.30
CA LEU A 92 -8.34 9.18 -0.13
C LEU A 92 -8.08 7.81 -0.74
N THR A 93 -8.66 7.53 -1.89
CA THR A 93 -8.21 6.44 -2.76
C THR A 93 -7.24 7.04 -3.76
N ILE A 94 -5.98 6.62 -3.71
CA ILE A 94 -4.91 7.11 -4.58
C ILE A 94 -4.63 6.01 -5.60
N ARG A 95 -4.80 6.32 -6.88
CA ARG A 95 -4.58 5.38 -7.98
C ARG A 95 -3.53 5.90 -8.94
N ARG A 96 -2.51 5.08 -9.20
CA ARG A 96 -1.51 5.32 -10.26
C ARG A 96 -2.11 4.94 -11.61
N ARG A 97 -2.04 5.84 -12.59
CA ARG A 97 -2.68 5.65 -13.91
C ARG A 97 -1.98 4.62 -14.78
N SER A 98 -0.66 4.51 -14.68
CA SER A 98 0.14 3.66 -15.57
C SER A 98 -0.11 2.15 -15.40
N ASP A 99 -0.40 1.71 -14.17
CA ASP A 99 -0.57 0.28 -13.85
C ASP A 99 -1.80 -0.01 -12.98
N GLY A 100 -2.60 1.01 -12.65
CA GLY A 100 -3.80 0.87 -11.83
C GLY A 100 -3.53 0.56 -10.36
N ALA A 101 -2.27 0.58 -9.90
CA ALA A 101 -1.95 0.35 -8.50
C ALA A 101 -2.72 1.35 -7.64
N THR A 102 -3.41 0.84 -6.61
CA THR A 102 -4.36 1.63 -5.82
C THR A 102 -4.14 1.39 -4.33
N VAL A 103 -4.10 2.48 -3.56
CA VAL A 103 -4.04 2.46 -2.10
C VAL A 103 -5.12 3.37 -1.55
N ILE A 104 -5.83 2.89 -0.53
CA ILE A 104 -6.76 3.70 0.25
C ILE A 104 -6.02 4.15 1.51
N ALA A 105 -5.87 5.46 1.66
CA ALA A 105 -5.15 6.08 2.75
C ALA A 105 -6.11 6.90 3.62
N VAL A 106 -5.97 6.78 4.94
CA VAL A 106 -6.51 7.78 5.86
C VAL A 106 -5.39 8.75 6.20
N VAL A 107 -5.66 10.02 5.95
CA VAL A 107 -4.65 11.08 5.98
C VAL A 107 -5.20 12.35 6.60
N THR A 108 -4.27 13.16 7.12
CA THR A 108 -4.50 14.52 7.56
C THR A 108 -3.60 15.46 6.76
N LEU A 109 -4.14 16.61 6.32
CA LEU A 109 -3.36 17.61 5.61
C LEU A 109 -2.35 18.25 6.57
N ALA A 110 -1.06 18.05 6.28
CA ALA A 110 0.04 18.47 7.16
C ALA A 110 0.72 19.75 6.68
N ALA A 111 0.68 20.03 5.39
CA ALA A 111 1.15 21.27 4.81
C ALA A 111 0.43 21.55 3.49
N PHE A 112 0.00 22.79 3.29
CA PHE A 112 -0.56 23.31 2.06
C PHE A 112 -0.27 24.81 1.96
N GLY A 113 0.03 25.32 0.78
CA GLY A 113 0.27 26.74 0.58
C GLY A 113 1.20 27.04 -0.60
N HIS A 114 1.34 28.33 -0.90
CA HIS A 114 2.22 28.80 -1.96
C HIS A 114 3.69 28.42 -1.68
N ALA A 115 4.42 27.97 -2.71
CA ALA A 115 5.80 27.50 -2.63
C ALA A 115 6.09 26.33 -1.66
N THR A 116 5.06 25.67 -1.13
CA THR A 116 5.20 24.49 -0.28
C THR A 116 4.59 23.28 -0.97
N HIS A 117 5.30 22.15 -0.99
CA HIS A 117 4.70 20.92 -1.48
C HIS A 117 3.57 20.47 -0.55
N THR A 118 2.41 20.13 -1.13
CA THR A 118 1.28 19.60 -0.36
C THR A 118 1.67 18.27 0.30
N SER A 119 1.66 18.24 1.63
CA SER A 119 2.05 17.07 2.41
C SER A 119 0.87 16.54 3.21
N LEU A 120 0.71 15.21 3.18
CA LEU A 120 -0.32 14.47 3.89
C LEU A 120 0.36 13.59 4.94
N THR A 121 -0.02 13.71 6.21
CA THR A 121 0.36 12.74 7.25
C THR A 121 -0.49 11.48 7.07
N VAL A 122 0.15 10.31 7.04
CA VAL A 122 -0.53 9.03 6.86
C VAL A 122 -0.83 8.40 8.22
N GLU A 123 -2.09 8.02 8.43
CA GLU A 123 -2.55 7.35 9.65
C GLU A 123 -2.84 5.87 9.43
N SER A 124 -3.29 5.50 8.24
CA SER A 124 -3.50 4.09 7.88
C SER A 124 -3.49 3.91 6.36
N LEU A 125 -3.04 2.75 5.90
CA LEU A 125 -3.09 2.33 4.51
C LEU A 125 -3.80 0.99 4.37
N THR A 126 -4.58 0.84 3.32
CA THR A 126 -5.25 -0.41 2.95
C THR A 126 -5.31 -0.57 1.44
N LEU A 127 -5.38 -1.82 0.98
CA LEU A 127 -5.66 -2.11 -0.43
C LEU A 127 -7.18 -2.17 -0.67
N PRO A 128 -7.67 -1.88 -1.88
CA PRO A 128 -9.09 -2.02 -2.21
C PRO A 128 -9.67 -3.42 -1.96
N SER A 129 -8.84 -4.46 -2.15
CA SER A 129 -9.21 -5.86 -1.88
C SER A 129 -9.34 -6.19 -0.39
N GLN A 130 -8.68 -5.39 0.47
CA GLN A 130 -8.81 -5.53 1.91
C GLN A 130 -10.10 -4.81 2.33
N ARG A 131 -11.19 -5.58 2.51
CA ARG A 131 -12.40 -5.05 3.15
C ARG A 131 -11.97 -4.38 4.46
N ARG A 132 -12.38 -3.11 4.64
CA ARG A 132 -12.09 -2.29 5.83
C ARG A 132 -12.42 -3.07 7.10
N ARG A 133 -11.44 -3.80 7.61
CA ARG A 133 -11.43 -4.22 8.99
C ARG A 133 -10.90 -2.98 9.68
N ILE A 134 -11.80 -2.07 10.05
CA ILE A 134 -11.47 -0.95 10.94
C ILE A 134 -11.00 -1.60 12.24
N VAL A 135 -9.73 -1.95 12.30
CA VAL A 135 -9.04 -2.30 13.53
C VAL A 135 -8.63 -0.94 14.07
N ARG A 136 -9.54 -0.32 14.82
CA ARG A 136 -9.10 0.66 15.83
C ARG A 136 -8.03 -0.08 16.62
N SER A 137 -6.80 0.45 16.67
CA SER A 137 -5.76 -0.12 17.52
C SER A 137 -6.34 -0.24 18.93
N GLY A 138 -6.61 -1.48 19.37
CA GLY A 138 -7.30 -1.78 20.64
C GLY A 138 -8.60 -2.59 20.54
N VAL A 139 -9.23 -2.73 19.37
CA VAL A 139 -10.46 -3.54 19.21
C VAL A 139 -10.19 -4.72 18.29
N HIS A 140 -9.72 -5.81 18.87
CA HIS A 140 -9.73 -7.10 18.21
C HIS A 140 -11.18 -7.61 18.14
N PRO A 141 -11.65 -8.11 16.99
CA PRO A 141 -12.91 -8.83 16.92
C PRO A 141 -12.92 -9.95 17.95
N LYS A 142 -14.06 -10.16 18.60
CA LYS A 142 -14.22 -11.24 19.58
C LYS A 142 -13.77 -12.59 19.01
N SER A 143 -14.02 -12.85 17.73
CA SER A 143 -13.55 -14.04 17.02
C SER A 143 -12.03 -14.18 16.96
N PHE A 144 -11.29 -13.09 16.86
CA PHE A 144 -9.83 -13.11 16.90
C PHE A 144 -9.30 -13.42 18.30
N LEU A 145 -9.89 -12.81 19.34
CA LEU A 145 -9.55 -13.11 20.73
C LEU A 145 -9.92 -14.56 21.11
N ASP A 146 -11.05 -15.04 20.63
CA ASP A 146 -11.52 -16.40 20.86
C ASP A 146 -10.62 -17.43 20.16
N ALA A 147 -10.13 -17.13 18.95
CA ALA A 147 -9.14 -17.96 18.26
C ALA A 147 -7.81 -18.03 19.00
N ILE A 148 -7.29 -16.89 19.51
CA ILE A 148 -6.09 -16.85 20.33
C ILE A 148 -6.29 -17.64 21.63
N ARG A 149 -7.42 -17.47 22.30
CA ARG A 149 -7.74 -18.17 23.55
C ARG A 149 -7.91 -19.68 23.32
N ALA A 150 -8.52 -20.10 22.21
CA ALA A 150 -8.64 -21.51 21.84
C ALA A 150 -7.27 -22.13 21.54
N HIS A 151 -6.39 -21.41 20.84
CA HIS A 151 -5.02 -21.84 20.60
C HIS A 151 -4.23 -21.99 21.90
N TYR A 152 -4.33 -21.01 22.81
CA TYR A 152 -3.67 -21.05 24.12
C TYR A 152 -4.17 -22.21 24.99
N LYS A 153 -5.50 -22.44 25.04
CA LYS A 153 -6.06 -23.61 25.74
C LYS A 153 -5.52 -24.91 25.18
N ARG A 154 -5.42 -25.03 23.85
CA ARG A 154 -4.91 -26.23 23.18
C ARG A 154 -3.42 -26.45 23.48
N SER A 155 -2.60 -25.39 23.47
CA SER A 155 -1.17 -25.49 23.77
C SER A 155 -0.90 -25.83 25.24
N VAL A 156 -1.69 -25.29 26.18
CA VAL A 156 -1.58 -25.65 27.61
C VAL A 156 -2.05 -27.09 27.85
N GLN A 157 -3.09 -27.55 27.15
CA GLN A 157 -3.55 -28.93 27.25
C GLN A 157 -2.60 -29.95 26.60
N HIS A 158 -1.88 -29.59 25.54
CA HIS A 158 -0.88 -30.47 24.91
C HIS A 158 0.51 -30.38 25.57
N GLY A 159 0.80 -29.31 26.31
CA GLY A 159 2.04 -29.20 27.11
C GLY A 159 2.05 -30.08 28.37
N ALA A 160 0.87 -30.49 28.87
CA ALA A 160 0.76 -31.39 30.01
C ALA A 160 0.89 -32.89 29.65
N ALA A 161 0.97 -33.24 28.36
CA ALA A 161 1.08 -34.63 27.91
C ALA A 161 2.52 -35.08 27.59
N ASN A 162 3.49 -34.16 27.58
CA ASN A 162 4.90 -34.46 27.34
C ASN A 162 5.77 -34.13 28.56
N ASP A 163 5.29 -34.47 29.76
CA ASP A 163 6.18 -34.61 30.91
C ASP A 163 6.94 -35.93 30.73
N VAL A 164 8.02 -35.88 29.95
CA VAL A 164 8.99 -36.96 29.85
C VAL A 164 9.62 -37.08 31.23
N ARG A 165 9.09 -38.00 32.05
CA ARG A 165 9.74 -38.49 33.26
C ARG A 165 11.15 -38.94 32.88
N LEU A 166 12.15 -38.13 33.20
CA LEU A 166 13.50 -38.61 33.42
C LEU A 166 13.44 -39.52 34.64
N VAL A 167 13.34 -40.82 34.41
CA VAL A 167 13.53 -41.84 35.43
C VAL A 167 15.02 -41.83 35.78
N PRO A 168 15.44 -41.48 37.00
CA PRO A 168 16.77 -41.80 37.46
C PRO A 168 16.85 -43.33 37.55
N THR A 169 17.71 -43.93 36.74
CA THR A 169 17.97 -45.36 36.80
C THR A 169 19.02 -45.56 37.90
N ASP A 170 18.61 -46.01 39.08
CA ASP A 170 19.55 -46.43 40.11
C ASP A 170 20.36 -47.65 39.61
N PRO A 171 21.70 -47.65 39.73
CA PRO A 171 22.49 -48.85 39.47
C PRO A 171 22.36 -49.86 40.64
N PRO A 172 22.44 -51.17 40.37
CA PRO A 172 22.18 -52.20 41.37
C PRO A 172 23.34 -52.30 42.38
N SER A 173 22.97 -52.45 43.64
CA SER A 173 23.84 -52.82 44.75
C SER A 173 24.60 -54.13 44.43
N GLY A 174 25.93 -54.05 44.42
CA GLY A 174 26.82 -55.20 44.43
C GLY A 174 27.58 -55.25 45.75
N GLU A 175 27.37 -56.32 46.50
CA GLU A 175 28.13 -56.71 47.70
C GLU A 175 29.59 -57.05 47.40
N ALA A 176 30.38 -57.03 48.48
CA ALA A 176 31.53 -57.90 48.80
C ALA A 176 32.90 -57.21 48.88
N GLY A 177 33.48 -57.25 50.10
CA GLY A 177 34.87 -56.92 50.41
C GLY A 177 35.02 -56.32 51.79
#